data_AF-A0AAV2S9N5-F1
#
_entry.id   AF-A0AAV2S9N5-F1
#
_cell.length_a   1.000
_cell.length_b   1.000
_cell.length_c   1.000
_cell.angle_alpha   90.00
_cell.angle_beta   90.00
_cell.angle_gamma   90.00
#
_symmetry.space_group_name_H-M   'P 1'
#
loop_
_entity.id
_entity.type
_entity.pdbx_description
1 polymer ?
#
loop_
_entity_poly.entity_id
_entity_poly.type
_entity_poly.pdbx_seq_one_letter_code
_entity_poly.pdbx_strand_id
1 'polypeptide(L)'
;MPKNFRGYVQSRGRARAIPSKYVLMCTTENIDKELETVQVYRTIELVLQKLCHEREPPSDDERKQHFADDDIIKPYEPFGIDGPKVTMNSALSLVNRYCGKLPQDKFTLLIPHVKFDKREDKNMVKIVARIKLPINAPLKIAIYGDERESKDLAKKSAAIALCRKLHSMGELDDHHLLPKQRTSADMLKELVDLQPEDIEEGSAQPGTRKRKQVYKRKLCSAFTNKKNEGHYNIYSICFTQKDTPIDGVILDSTKSKLHVGFVCKGELQHCPFPLFYSKWGEVSVSIEKIKVITPSLDTLMMIYHFHKLIFQTLVSENSLENSVL
;
A
#
# COMPACT_ATOMS: atom_id res chain seq x y z
N MET A 1 -3.43 7.97 43.98
CA MET A 1 -4.08 9.18 43.43
C MET A 1 -3.16 9.87 42.41
N PRO A 2 -3.64 10.64 41.41
CA PRO A 2 -2.77 11.42 40.53
C PRO A 2 -1.86 12.38 41.31
N LYS A 3 -0.55 12.27 41.08
CA LYS A 3 0.50 13.02 41.81
C LYS A 3 0.61 14.50 41.40
N ASN A 4 0.04 14.88 40.26
CA ASN A 4 0.05 16.24 39.74
C ASN A 4 -1.18 16.49 38.85
N PHE A 5 -1.44 17.76 38.55
CA PHE A 5 -2.58 18.20 37.74
C PHE A 5 -2.63 17.53 36.36
N ARG A 6 -1.46 17.40 35.67
CA ARG A 6 -1.38 16.72 34.37
C ARG A 6 -1.87 15.28 34.44
N GLY A 7 -1.43 14.54 35.46
CA GLY A 7 -1.86 13.17 35.70
C GLY A 7 -3.36 13.07 35.97
N TYR A 8 -3.92 14.02 36.73
CA TYR A 8 -5.36 14.11 37.00
C TYR A 8 -6.20 14.31 35.74
N VAL A 9 -5.80 15.23 34.85
CA VAL A 9 -6.50 15.46 33.58
C VAL A 9 -6.41 14.23 32.66
N GLN A 10 -5.22 13.64 32.55
CA GLN A 10 -5.01 12.47 31.68
C GLN A 10 -5.78 11.23 32.16
N SER A 11 -5.84 10.97 33.47
CA SER A 11 -6.59 9.83 34.01
C SER A 11 -8.10 10.02 33.82
N ARG A 12 -8.62 11.23 34.07
CA ARG A 12 -10.04 11.54 33.85
C ARG A 12 -10.43 11.46 32.37
N GLY A 13 -9.56 11.91 31.46
CA GLY A 13 -9.77 11.85 30.01
C GLY A 13 -9.81 10.44 29.39
N ARG A 14 -9.63 9.38 30.18
CA ARG A 14 -9.81 7.98 29.74
C ARG A 14 -11.28 7.56 29.77
N ALA A 15 -12.11 8.16 30.62
CA ALA A 15 -13.54 7.93 30.69
C ALA A 15 -14.25 8.94 29.75
N ARG A 16 -14.35 8.58 28.46
CA ARG A 16 -14.79 9.51 27.39
C ARG A 16 -16.26 9.43 27.02
N ALA A 17 -16.92 8.29 27.27
CA ALA A 17 -18.33 8.10 26.91
C ALA A 17 -19.25 8.82 27.90
N ILE A 18 -20.39 9.36 27.46
CA ILE A 18 -21.43 9.86 28.36
C ILE A 18 -22.44 8.72 28.58
N PRO A 19 -22.80 8.34 29.83
CA PRO A 19 -22.44 8.91 31.13
C PRO A 19 -21.39 8.09 31.89
N SER A 20 -20.11 8.19 31.50
CA SER A 20 -19.03 7.54 32.26
C SER A 20 -18.72 8.29 33.55
N LYS A 21 -18.38 7.53 34.59
CA LYS A 21 -18.04 8.07 35.92
C LYS A 21 -16.55 7.90 36.17
N TYR A 22 -15.91 8.96 36.64
CA TYR A 22 -14.52 8.92 37.10
C TYR A 22 -14.51 8.79 38.62
N VAL A 23 -14.06 7.64 39.13
CA VAL A 23 -14.05 7.33 40.57
C VAL A 23 -12.60 7.32 41.08
N LEU A 24 -12.34 8.08 42.13
CA LEU A 24 -11.07 8.08 42.86
C LEU A 24 -11.27 7.38 44.21
N MET A 25 -10.49 6.32 44.45
CA MET A 25 -10.48 5.61 45.73
C MET A 25 -9.30 6.10 46.57
N CYS A 26 -9.54 6.37 47.85
CA CYS A 26 -8.54 6.81 48.83
C CYS A 26 -8.74 6.07 50.16
N THR A 27 -7.70 6.04 50.99
CA THR A 27 -7.76 5.47 52.33
C THR A 27 -8.48 6.45 53.28
N THR A 28 -9.18 5.92 54.28
CA THR A 28 -9.97 6.71 55.24
C THR A 28 -9.15 7.76 56.00
N GLU A 29 -7.87 7.47 56.23
CA GLU A 29 -6.93 8.36 56.94
C GLU A 29 -6.53 9.61 56.15
N ASN A 30 -6.67 9.60 54.82
CA ASN A 30 -6.15 10.66 53.94
C ASN A 30 -7.24 11.37 53.12
N ILE A 31 -8.52 11.15 53.44
CA ILE A 31 -9.65 11.66 52.65
C ILE A 31 -9.57 13.19 52.50
N ASP A 32 -9.33 13.92 53.58
CA ASP A 32 -9.41 15.39 53.58
C ASP A 32 -8.31 16.03 52.70
N LYS A 33 -7.07 15.55 52.85
CA LYS A 33 -5.93 16.01 52.05
C LYS A 33 -6.11 15.74 50.56
N GLU A 34 -6.66 14.57 50.23
CA GLU A 34 -6.91 14.17 48.86
C GLU A 34 -8.10 14.92 48.26
N LEU A 35 -9.13 15.21 49.06
CA LEU A 35 -10.27 16.04 48.66
C LEU A 35 -9.81 17.48 48.32
N GLU A 36 -9.00 18.08 49.19
CA GLU A 36 -8.42 19.42 48.99
C GLU A 36 -7.58 19.46 47.69
N THR A 37 -6.73 18.45 47.47
CA THR A 37 -5.92 18.34 46.26
C THR A 37 -6.78 18.27 44.99
N VAL A 38 -7.89 17.51 45.02
CA VAL A 38 -8.84 17.43 43.89
C VAL A 38 -9.55 18.76 43.67
N GLN A 39 -9.90 19.48 44.73
CA GLN A 39 -10.51 20.81 44.62
C GLN A 39 -9.55 21.80 43.96
N VAL A 40 -8.28 21.83 44.37
CA VAL A 40 -7.25 22.65 43.73
C VAL A 40 -7.12 22.34 42.24
N TYR A 41 -7.10 21.06 41.86
CA TYR A 41 -7.05 20.68 40.43
C TYR A 41 -8.28 21.13 39.64
N ARG A 42 -9.48 21.04 40.21
CA ARG A 42 -10.69 21.57 39.58
C ARG A 42 -10.62 23.08 39.39
N THR A 43 -10.12 23.81 40.40
CA THR A 43 -9.94 25.26 40.32
C THR A 43 -8.94 25.64 39.23
N ILE A 44 -7.79 24.97 39.17
CA ILE A 44 -6.78 25.18 38.10
C ILE A 44 -7.41 24.97 36.73
N GLU A 45 -8.19 23.91 36.56
CA GLU A 45 -8.86 23.63 35.29
C GLU A 45 -9.85 24.74 34.90
N LEU A 46 -10.69 25.19 35.83
CA LEU A 46 -11.65 26.27 35.58
C LEU A 46 -10.95 27.57 35.18
N VAL A 47 -9.86 27.92 35.88
CA VAL A 47 -9.05 29.10 35.57
C VAL A 47 -8.42 28.98 34.18
N LEU A 48 -7.81 27.83 33.86
CA LEU A 48 -7.22 27.60 32.54
C LEU A 48 -8.26 27.62 31.43
N GLN A 49 -9.44 27.04 31.65
CA GLN A 49 -10.54 27.12 30.69
C GLN A 49 -10.94 28.57 30.46
N LYS A 50 -11.12 29.36 31.52
CA LYS A 50 -11.47 30.77 31.42
C LYS A 50 -10.41 31.56 30.65
N LEU A 51 -9.14 31.44 31.03
CA LEU A 51 -8.02 32.11 30.37
C LEU A 51 -7.89 31.74 28.89
N CYS A 52 -8.17 30.49 28.53
CA CYS A 52 -8.11 30.05 27.14
C CYS A 52 -9.32 30.51 26.31
N HIS A 53 -10.52 30.60 26.89
CA HIS A 53 -11.73 31.05 26.18
C HIS A 53 -11.83 32.58 26.07
N GLU A 54 -11.31 33.32 27.05
CA GLU A 54 -11.29 34.78 27.07
C GLU A 54 -10.04 35.36 26.39
N ARG A 55 -9.17 34.52 25.83
CA ARG A 55 -7.98 34.98 25.11
C ARG A 55 -8.38 35.69 23.83
N GLU A 56 -8.01 36.97 23.71
CA GLU A 56 -8.14 37.71 22.44
C GLU A 56 -7.28 37.04 21.35
N PRO A 57 -7.79 36.96 20.11
CA PRO A 57 -6.99 36.48 18.99
C PRO A 57 -5.75 37.36 18.85
N PRO A 58 -4.58 36.78 18.53
CA PRO A 58 -3.36 37.55 18.35
C PRO A 58 -3.54 38.60 17.25
N SER A 59 -2.98 39.78 17.47
CA SER A 59 -3.03 40.89 16.50
C SER A 59 -2.34 40.48 15.19
N ASP A 60 -2.73 41.10 14.08
CA ASP A 60 -2.11 40.84 12.77
C ASP A 60 -0.61 41.14 12.77
N ASP A 61 -0.15 42.10 13.58
CA ASP A 61 1.28 42.41 13.72
C ASP A 61 2.02 41.33 14.52
N GLU A 62 1.40 40.79 15.57
CA GLU A 62 1.94 39.66 16.32
C GLU A 62 2.02 38.41 15.45
N ARG A 63 0.99 38.18 14.61
CA ARG A 63 0.99 37.08 13.62
C ARG A 63 2.12 37.26 12.62
N LYS A 64 2.27 38.43 12.01
CA LYS A 64 3.35 38.71 11.04
C LYS A 64 4.72 38.51 11.68
N GLN A 65 4.93 38.99 12.90
CA GLN A 65 6.20 38.80 13.61
C GLN A 65 6.47 37.32 13.91
N HIS A 66 5.44 36.56 14.28
CA HIS A 66 5.55 35.13 14.56
C HIS A 66 5.83 34.27 13.31
N PHE A 67 5.50 34.78 12.12
CA PHE A 67 5.76 34.15 10.83
C PHE A 67 6.82 34.89 9.98
N ALA A 68 7.52 35.87 10.53
CA ALA A 68 8.51 36.67 9.78
C ALA A 68 9.63 35.79 9.20
N ASP A 69 9.95 34.68 9.87
CA ASP A 69 10.92 33.69 9.39
C ASP A 69 10.44 32.95 8.13
N ASP A 70 9.13 32.86 7.86
CA ASP A 70 8.60 32.20 6.66
C ASP A 70 8.89 33.01 5.37
N ASP A 71 9.19 34.31 5.50
CA ASP A 71 9.51 35.19 4.36
C ASP A 71 10.98 35.08 3.90
N ILE A 72 11.84 34.40 4.66
CA ILE A 72 13.28 34.23 4.33
C ILE A 72 13.45 33.44 3.01
N ILE A 73 12.55 32.48 2.76
CA ILE A 73 12.53 31.70 1.52
C ILE A 73 11.14 31.80 0.92
N LYS A 74 11.07 32.35 -0.30
CA LYS A 74 9.81 32.54 -1.03
C LYS A 74 8.98 31.24 -1.04
N PRO A 75 7.75 31.26 -0.50
CA PRO A 75 6.84 30.12 -0.55
C PRO A 75 6.56 29.68 -1.98
N TYR A 76 6.20 28.41 -2.15
CA TYR A 76 5.69 27.91 -3.42
C TYR A 76 4.17 28.09 -3.49
N GLU A 77 3.73 28.98 -4.38
CA GLU A 77 2.35 29.45 -4.53
C GLU A 77 1.92 29.32 -6.00
N PRO A 78 1.59 28.10 -6.49
CA PRO A 78 1.27 27.88 -7.90
C PRO A 78 -0.01 28.57 -8.38
N PHE A 79 -0.95 28.86 -7.48
CA PHE A 79 -2.28 29.41 -7.80
C PHE A 79 -2.51 30.83 -7.27
N GLY A 80 -1.43 31.56 -6.92
CA GLY A 80 -1.50 32.92 -6.38
C GLY A 80 -1.73 32.97 -4.86
N ILE A 81 -2.02 34.17 -4.35
CA ILE A 81 -2.00 34.53 -2.92
C ILE A 81 -3.07 33.77 -2.11
N ASP A 82 -4.25 33.56 -2.71
CA ASP A 82 -5.38 32.86 -2.07
C ASP A 82 -5.35 31.34 -2.30
N GLY A 83 -4.35 30.85 -3.03
CA GLY A 83 -4.18 29.44 -3.35
C GLY A 83 -3.48 28.63 -2.25
N PRO A 84 -3.49 27.29 -2.35
CA PRO A 84 -2.66 26.46 -1.48
C PRO A 84 -1.19 26.82 -1.66
N LYS A 85 -0.46 26.90 -0.55
CA LYS A 85 0.96 27.28 -0.54
C LYS A 85 1.81 26.38 0.33
N VAL A 86 3.06 26.20 -0.10
CA VAL A 86 4.09 25.48 0.66
C VAL A 86 5.13 26.49 1.14
N THR A 87 5.10 26.75 2.45
CA THR A 87 6.09 27.59 3.15
C THR A 87 7.33 26.78 3.52
N MET A 88 8.42 27.46 3.89
CA MET A 88 9.67 26.79 4.27
C MET A 88 9.54 25.88 5.50
N ASN A 89 8.67 26.25 6.45
CA ASN A 89 8.43 25.43 7.64
C ASN A 89 7.52 24.22 7.35
N SER A 90 6.65 24.30 6.34
CA SER A 90 5.75 23.18 5.97
C SER A 90 6.37 22.22 4.93
N ALA A 91 7.31 22.70 4.11
CA ALA A 91 7.89 21.94 3.00
C ALA A 91 8.49 20.58 3.43
N LEU A 92 9.30 20.56 4.50
CA LEU A 92 9.95 19.33 4.94
C LEU A 92 8.92 18.30 5.47
N SER A 93 7.92 18.78 6.20
CA SER A 93 6.82 17.95 6.70
C SER A 93 6.00 17.37 5.55
N LEU A 94 5.78 18.16 4.49
CA LEU A 94 5.10 17.69 3.28
C LEU A 94 5.90 16.62 2.54
N VAL A 95 7.22 16.79 2.40
CA VAL A 95 8.11 15.78 1.81
C VAL A 95 8.08 14.48 2.62
N ASN A 96 8.15 14.57 3.95
CA ASN A 96 8.05 13.38 4.82
C ASN A 96 6.68 12.69 4.70
N ARG A 97 5.60 13.49 4.64
CA ARG A 97 4.24 12.99 4.42
C ARG A 97 4.13 12.28 3.08
N TYR A 98 4.76 12.80 2.03
CA TYR A 98 4.83 12.15 0.72
C TYR A 98 5.58 10.81 0.81
N CYS A 99 6.76 10.77 1.43
CA CYS A 99 7.50 9.52 1.61
C CYS A 99 6.71 8.45 2.35
N GLY A 100 5.94 8.83 3.38
CA GLY A 100 5.08 7.90 4.12
C GLY A 100 3.85 7.39 3.34
N LYS A 101 3.54 7.98 2.18
CA LYS A 101 2.47 7.53 1.27
C LYS A 101 2.97 6.63 0.15
N LEU A 102 4.28 6.53 -0.02
CA LEU A 102 4.87 5.59 -0.96
C LEU A 102 4.58 4.14 -0.52
N PRO A 103 4.55 3.19 -1.47
CA PRO A 103 4.35 1.79 -1.15
C PRO A 103 5.46 1.31 -0.21
N GLN A 104 5.10 0.94 1.01
CA GLN A 104 6.04 0.48 2.04
C GLN A 104 5.41 -0.62 2.89
N ASP A 105 6.25 -1.52 3.39
CA ASP A 105 5.84 -2.53 4.35
C ASP A 105 5.66 -1.90 5.76
N LYS A 106 4.90 -2.58 6.63
CA LYS A 106 4.57 -2.14 8.00
C LYS A 106 5.79 -1.88 8.87
N PHE A 107 6.93 -2.51 8.57
CA PHE A 107 8.14 -2.40 9.36
C PHE A 107 9.16 -1.40 8.81
N THR A 108 8.95 -0.86 7.61
CA THR A 108 9.90 0.07 6.97
C THR A 108 9.36 1.49 6.97
N LEU A 109 10.14 2.43 7.49
CA LEU A 109 9.84 3.86 7.41
C LEU A 109 10.63 4.49 6.26
N LEU A 110 9.92 4.92 5.22
CA LEU A 110 10.53 5.65 4.11
C LEU A 110 10.75 7.13 4.49
N ILE A 111 12.01 7.57 4.47
CA ILE A 111 12.42 8.94 4.79
C ILE A 111 13.31 9.53 3.69
N PRO A 112 13.22 10.85 3.43
CA PRO A 112 14.07 11.51 2.44
C PRO A 112 15.54 11.55 2.92
N HIS A 113 16.46 11.23 2.02
CA HIS A 113 17.89 11.30 2.32
C HIS A 113 18.43 12.71 1.98
N VAL A 114 18.98 13.40 2.98
CA VAL A 114 19.52 14.76 2.83
C VAL A 114 21.04 14.71 2.88
N LYS A 115 21.72 15.39 1.95
CA LYS A 115 23.17 15.61 1.99
C LYS A 115 23.47 17.10 1.87
N PHE A 116 24.59 17.52 2.44
CA PHE A 116 25.02 18.91 2.45
C PHE A 116 26.37 19.03 1.76
N ASP A 117 26.47 19.95 0.83
CA ASP A 117 27.68 20.29 0.12
C ASP A 117 28.07 21.72 0.52
N LYS A 118 29.33 21.93 0.93
CA LYS A 118 29.84 23.25 1.29
C LYS A 118 30.47 23.90 0.05
N ARG A 119 30.14 25.16 -0.18
CA ARG A 119 30.75 26.02 -1.21
C ARG A 119 31.43 27.18 -0.50
N GLU A 120 32.72 27.32 -0.70
CA GLU A 120 33.47 28.48 -0.23
C GLU A 120 33.55 29.47 -1.39
N ASP A 121 33.00 30.66 -1.20
CA ASP A 121 33.13 31.75 -2.16
C ASP A 121 33.51 33.03 -1.39
N LYS A 122 34.69 33.58 -1.73
CA LYS A 122 35.21 34.90 -1.29
C LYS A 122 34.87 35.27 0.17
N ASN A 123 35.39 34.51 1.14
CA ASN A 123 35.23 34.68 2.60
C ASN A 123 33.86 34.35 3.22
N MET A 124 32.88 33.82 2.47
CA MET A 124 31.66 33.27 3.06
C MET A 124 31.50 31.78 2.74
N VAL A 125 31.25 30.98 3.77
CA VAL A 125 30.91 29.56 3.62
C VAL A 125 29.41 29.45 3.39
N LYS A 126 29.02 29.12 2.15
CA LYS A 126 27.63 28.82 1.81
C LYS A 126 27.42 27.31 1.79
N ILE A 127 26.20 26.90 2.14
CA ILE A 127 25.80 25.50 2.23
C ILE A 127 24.69 25.26 1.23
N VAL A 128 24.83 24.21 0.43
CA VAL A 128 23.79 23.69 -0.45
C VAL A 128 23.31 22.37 0.11
N ALA A 129 22.00 22.20 0.23
CA ALA A 129 21.41 20.90 0.56
C ALA A 129 20.88 20.23 -0.70
N ARG A 130 21.03 18.91 -0.78
CA ARG A 130 20.38 18.07 -1.78
C ARG A 130 19.54 16.99 -1.11
N ILE A 131 18.33 16.82 -1.61
CA ILE A 131 17.36 15.85 -1.09
C ILE A 131 17.13 14.79 -2.15
N LYS A 132 17.30 13.52 -1.77
CA LYS A 132 16.98 12.36 -2.60
C LYS A 132 15.84 11.57 -1.96
N LEU A 133 14.82 11.27 -2.74
CA LEU A 133 13.69 10.45 -2.30
C LEU A 133 14.07 8.96 -2.23
N PRO A 134 13.34 8.16 -1.43
CA PRO A 134 13.50 6.71 -1.40
C PRO A 134 13.32 6.05 -2.77
N ILE A 135 13.83 4.82 -2.92
CA ILE A 135 13.76 4.08 -4.19
C ILE A 135 12.32 3.82 -4.65
N ASN A 136 11.35 3.85 -3.75
CA ASN A 136 9.94 3.64 -4.05
C ASN A 136 9.30 4.86 -4.75
N ALA A 137 9.92 6.04 -4.68
CA ALA A 137 9.43 7.23 -5.36
C ALA A 137 9.74 7.19 -6.87
N PRO A 138 8.85 7.72 -7.74
CA PRO A 138 9.12 7.84 -9.17
C PRO A 138 10.27 8.81 -9.47
N LEU A 139 10.38 9.90 -8.71
CA LEU A 139 11.48 10.86 -8.83
C LEU A 139 12.79 10.30 -8.24
N LYS A 140 13.68 9.81 -9.11
CA LYS A 140 14.99 9.21 -8.72
C LYS A 140 16.13 10.21 -8.55
N ILE A 141 15.98 11.40 -9.12
CA ILE A 141 17.02 12.43 -9.17
C ILE A 141 17.07 13.17 -7.82
N ALA A 142 18.26 13.55 -7.37
CA ALA A 142 18.41 14.41 -6.20
C ALA A 142 18.13 15.88 -6.57
N ILE A 143 17.30 16.55 -5.78
CA ILE A 143 16.97 17.97 -5.98
C ILE A 143 17.85 18.83 -5.08
N TYR A 144 18.43 19.87 -5.68
CA TYR A 144 19.29 20.84 -5.00
C TYR A 144 18.47 22.07 -4.60
N GLY A 145 18.72 22.58 -3.40
CA GLY A 145 18.24 23.89 -2.96
C GLY A 145 19.21 25.01 -3.30
N ASP A 146 18.85 26.23 -2.91
CA ASP A 146 19.70 27.40 -3.03
C ASP A 146 20.86 27.35 -2.02
N GLU A 147 21.90 28.11 -2.31
CA GLU A 147 23.00 28.39 -1.39
C GLU A 147 22.52 29.25 -0.21
N ARG A 148 22.69 28.76 1.02
CA ARG A 148 22.28 29.45 2.25
C ARG A 148 23.36 29.40 3.32
N GLU A 149 23.28 30.30 4.29
CA GLU A 149 24.26 30.41 5.39
C GLU A 149 24.12 29.29 6.43
N SER A 150 22.90 28.79 6.63
CA SER A 150 22.59 27.73 7.60
C SER A 150 22.21 26.42 6.91
N LYS A 151 22.60 25.29 7.54
CA LYS A 151 22.19 23.94 7.11
C LYS A 151 20.65 23.79 7.11
N ASP A 152 19.97 24.40 8.09
CA ASP A 152 18.51 24.30 8.19
C ASP A 152 17.83 25.05 7.04
N LEU A 153 18.27 26.28 6.75
CA LEU A 153 17.78 27.07 5.62
C LEU A 153 18.06 26.41 4.27
N ALA A 154 19.27 25.86 4.09
CA ALA A 154 19.63 25.12 2.87
C ALA A 154 18.70 23.90 2.68
N LYS A 155 18.45 23.14 3.76
CA LYS A 155 17.55 21.99 3.76
C LYS A 155 16.11 22.39 3.42
N LYS A 156 15.59 23.47 4.01
CA LYS A 156 14.25 23.98 3.74
C LYS A 156 14.10 24.49 2.30
N SER A 157 15.11 25.19 1.77
CA SER A 157 15.14 25.60 0.36
C SER A 157 15.08 24.40 -0.59
N ALA A 158 15.89 23.37 -0.32
CA ALA A 158 15.87 22.13 -1.12
C ALA A 158 14.51 21.39 -1.02
N ALA A 159 13.85 21.46 0.14
CA ALA A 159 12.51 20.88 0.32
C ALA A 159 11.45 21.62 -0.51
N ILE A 160 11.47 22.96 -0.56
CA ILE A 160 10.56 23.74 -1.42
C ILE A 160 10.80 23.40 -2.89
N ALA A 161 12.05 23.36 -3.33
CA ALA A 161 12.40 22.98 -4.70
C ALA A 161 11.90 21.57 -5.05
N LEU A 162 11.99 20.63 -4.11
CA LEU A 162 11.46 19.28 -4.27
C LEU A 162 9.93 19.26 -4.34
N CYS A 163 9.21 19.99 -3.48
CA CYS A 163 7.76 20.11 -3.54
C CYS A 163 7.29 20.67 -4.88
N ARG A 164 7.97 21.69 -5.41
CA ARG A 164 7.70 22.23 -6.75
C ARG A 164 7.86 21.17 -7.83
N LYS A 165 8.92 20.35 -7.75
CA LYS A 165 9.14 19.27 -8.72
C LYS A 165 8.06 18.18 -8.61
N LEU A 166 7.70 17.76 -7.39
CA LEU A 166 6.64 16.79 -7.15
C LEU A 166 5.28 17.27 -7.67
N HIS A 167 4.94 18.54 -7.47
CA HIS A 167 3.72 19.13 -8.03
C HIS A 167 3.76 19.12 -9.57
N SER A 168 4.88 19.51 -10.19
CA SER A 168 5.01 19.47 -11.66
C SER A 168 4.91 18.06 -12.26
N MET A 169 5.19 17.02 -11.46
CA MET A 169 5.04 15.62 -11.86
C MET A 169 3.64 15.07 -11.57
N GLY A 170 2.73 15.89 -11.02
CA GLY A 170 1.37 15.49 -10.68
C GLY A 170 1.25 14.59 -9.44
N GLU A 171 2.31 14.47 -8.62
CA GLU A 171 2.31 13.68 -7.38
C GLU A 171 1.62 14.39 -6.21
N LEU A 172 1.59 15.73 -6.26
CA LEU A 172 0.81 16.56 -5.34
C LEU A 172 -0.50 16.99 -6.03
N ASP A 173 -1.57 17.15 -5.28
CA ASP A 173 -2.85 17.65 -5.80
C ASP A 173 -2.86 19.18 -5.93
N ASP A 174 -3.52 19.67 -6.97
CA ASP A 174 -3.59 21.10 -7.28
C ASP A 174 -4.45 21.86 -6.25
N HIS A 175 -5.44 21.21 -5.66
CA HIS A 175 -6.37 21.84 -4.71
C HIS A 175 -5.76 22.08 -3.33
N HIS A 176 -4.94 21.16 -2.80
CA HIS A 176 -4.41 21.27 -1.43
C HIS A 176 -2.88 21.13 -1.34
N LEU A 177 -2.18 20.87 -2.44
CA LEU A 177 -0.73 20.59 -2.47
C LEU A 177 -0.29 19.45 -1.54
N LEU A 178 -1.17 18.48 -1.34
CA LEU A 178 -0.97 17.27 -0.57
C LEU A 178 -0.62 16.08 -1.46
N PRO A 179 0.08 15.07 -0.92
CA PRO A 179 0.38 13.84 -1.65
C PRO A 179 -0.91 13.15 -2.08
N LYS A 180 -1.05 12.86 -3.38
CA LYS A 180 -2.16 12.05 -3.88
C LYS A 180 -2.09 10.66 -3.27
N GLN A 181 -3.23 10.13 -2.82
CA GLN A 181 -3.31 8.73 -2.45
C GLN A 181 -3.38 7.89 -3.71
N ARG A 182 -2.32 7.13 -4.00
CA ARG A 182 -2.40 6.04 -4.96
C ARG A 182 -3.11 4.88 -4.27
N THR A 183 -4.27 4.47 -4.77
CA THR A 183 -4.97 3.31 -4.24
C THR A 183 -4.25 2.02 -4.63
N SER A 184 -4.51 0.92 -3.92
CA SER A 184 -4.02 -0.40 -4.33
C SER A 184 -4.46 -0.76 -5.75
N ALA A 185 -5.64 -0.28 -6.17
CA ALA A 185 -6.15 -0.46 -7.52
C ALA A 185 -5.32 0.30 -8.56
N ASP A 186 -4.92 1.54 -8.28
CA ASP A 186 -4.07 2.33 -9.20
C ASP A 186 -2.70 1.69 -9.41
N MET A 187 -2.10 1.18 -8.32
CA MET A 187 -0.84 0.44 -8.39
C MET A 187 -0.96 -0.87 -9.18
N LEU A 188 -2.06 -1.59 -9.02
CA LEU A 188 -2.34 -2.82 -9.77
C LEU A 188 -2.57 -2.54 -11.26
N LYS A 189 -3.16 -1.40 -11.60
CA LYS A 189 -3.42 -0.98 -12.98
C LYS A 189 -2.13 -0.69 -13.76
N GLU A 190 -1.08 -0.20 -13.10
CA GLU A 190 0.25 -0.04 -13.70
C GLU A 190 0.98 -1.38 -13.91
N LEU A 191 0.70 -2.39 -13.08
CA LEU A 191 1.39 -3.69 -13.10
C LEU A 191 0.68 -4.73 -13.98
N VAL A 192 -0.64 -4.60 -14.14
CA VAL A 192 -1.49 -5.57 -14.82
C VAL A 192 -2.52 -4.83 -15.66
N ASP A 193 -2.62 -5.20 -16.94
CA ASP A 193 -3.60 -4.65 -17.88
C ASP A 193 -5.02 -5.19 -17.55
N LEU A 194 -5.56 -4.74 -16.43
CA LEU A 194 -6.90 -5.07 -15.95
C LEU A 194 -7.90 -4.17 -16.66
N GLN A 195 -8.90 -4.78 -17.28
CA GLN A 195 -10.06 -4.07 -17.81
C GLN A 195 -10.67 -3.22 -16.68
N PRO A 196 -10.98 -1.93 -16.92
CA PRO A 196 -11.63 -1.11 -15.91
C PRO A 196 -12.95 -1.76 -15.49
N GLU A 197 -13.12 -1.98 -14.19
CA GLU A 197 -14.42 -2.34 -13.62
C GLU A 197 -15.25 -1.07 -13.47
N ASP A 198 -16.52 -1.12 -13.86
CA ASP A 198 -17.50 -0.10 -13.51
C ASP A 198 -17.84 -0.27 -12.03
N ILE A 199 -17.25 0.58 -11.19
CA ILE A 199 -17.43 0.54 -9.73
C ILE A 199 -18.41 1.64 -9.34
N GLU A 200 -19.53 1.28 -8.70
CA GLU A 200 -20.43 2.25 -8.06
C GLU A 200 -19.70 2.99 -6.92
N GLU A 201 -19.83 4.32 -6.88
CA GLU A 201 -19.24 5.17 -5.85
C GLU A 201 -19.69 4.72 -4.45
N GLY A 202 -18.73 4.44 -3.56
CA GLY A 202 -18.98 3.98 -2.19
C GLY A 202 -18.85 2.47 -1.97
N SER A 203 -18.56 1.67 -3.00
CA SER A 203 -18.30 0.24 -2.81
C SER A 203 -17.02 -0.03 -1.99
N ALA A 204 -17.02 -1.13 -1.23
CA ALA A 204 -15.87 -1.52 -0.42
C ALA A 204 -14.64 -1.85 -1.28
N GLN A 205 -13.45 -1.72 -0.68
CA GLN A 205 -12.18 -1.98 -1.37
C GLN A 205 -12.13 -3.41 -1.94
N PRO A 206 -11.64 -3.59 -3.19
CA PRO A 206 -11.44 -4.92 -3.79
C PRO A 206 -10.57 -5.82 -2.92
N GLY A 207 -10.91 -7.11 -2.84
CA GLY A 207 -10.18 -8.10 -2.02
C GLY A 207 -10.57 -8.14 -0.53
N THR A 208 -11.54 -7.32 -0.09
CA THR A 208 -12.10 -7.42 1.27
C THR A 208 -13.22 -8.44 1.35
N ARG A 209 -13.46 -9.03 2.53
CA ARG A 209 -14.62 -9.92 2.81
C ARG A 209 -15.97 -9.31 2.42
N LYS A 210 -16.05 -7.99 2.36
CA LYS A 210 -17.27 -7.22 2.06
C LYS A 210 -17.54 -7.02 0.56
N ARG A 211 -16.60 -7.39 -0.32
CA ARG A 211 -16.77 -7.27 -1.78
C ARG A 211 -16.30 -8.55 -2.48
N LYS A 212 -17.25 -9.28 -3.07
CA LYS A 212 -16.98 -10.43 -3.93
C LYS A 212 -16.79 -9.93 -5.36
N GLN A 213 -15.61 -10.16 -5.93
CA GLN A 213 -15.32 -9.79 -7.32
C GLN A 213 -15.69 -10.95 -8.24
N VAL A 214 -16.52 -10.69 -9.24
CA VAL A 214 -17.02 -11.70 -10.18
C VAL A 214 -16.27 -11.56 -11.49
N TYR A 215 -15.43 -12.53 -11.81
CA TYR A 215 -14.70 -12.57 -13.07
C TYR A 215 -15.45 -13.44 -14.09
N LYS A 216 -15.69 -12.90 -15.30
CA LYS A 216 -16.17 -13.72 -16.42
C LYS A 216 -15.09 -14.74 -16.77
N ARG A 217 -15.39 -16.03 -16.61
CA ARG A 217 -14.50 -17.11 -17.06
C ARG A 217 -14.29 -16.97 -18.56
N LYS A 218 -13.03 -16.78 -18.98
CA LYS A 218 -12.64 -16.82 -20.40
C LYS A 218 -11.90 -18.12 -20.67
N LEU A 219 -12.18 -18.73 -21.82
CA LEU A 219 -11.39 -19.86 -22.29
C LEU A 219 -10.05 -19.33 -22.82
N CYS A 220 -8.95 -19.97 -22.45
CA CYS A 220 -7.64 -19.63 -23.00
C CYS A 220 -7.66 -19.79 -24.52
N SER A 221 -7.02 -18.85 -25.24
CA SER A 221 -6.99 -18.81 -26.69
C SER A 221 -6.44 -20.10 -27.31
N ALA A 222 -5.51 -20.77 -26.62
CA ALA A 222 -4.92 -22.03 -27.07
C ALA A 222 -5.91 -23.21 -27.13
N PHE A 223 -6.99 -23.15 -26.35
CA PHE A 223 -8.08 -24.13 -26.37
C PHE A 223 -9.27 -23.67 -27.20
N THR A 224 -9.24 -22.45 -27.75
CA THR A 224 -10.32 -21.95 -28.59
C THR A 224 -10.21 -22.58 -29.98
N ASN A 225 -11.31 -23.16 -30.46
CA ASN A 225 -11.38 -23.79 -31.78
C ASN A 225 -11.45 -22.73 -32.90
N LYS A 226 -10.42 -21.87 -33.01
CA LYS A 226 -10.27 -20.98 -34.16
C LYS A 226 -9.79 -21.82 -35.35
N LYS A 227 -10.36 -21.52 -36.53
CA LYS A 227 -10.39 -22.28 -37.79
C LYS A 227 -9.03 -22.59 -38.46
N ASN A 228 -7.93 -22.72 -37.72
CA ASN A 228 -6.65 -23.04 -38.32
C ASN A 228 -6.45 -24.55 -38.45
N GLU A 229 -5.89 -24.92 -39.59
CA GLU A 229 -5.82 -26.24 -40.19
C GLU A 229 -5.01 -27.24 -39.36
N GLY A 230 -5.56 -28.45 -39.23
CA GLY A 230 -4.84 -29.73 -39.18
C GLY A 230 -3.93 -30.07 -37.98
N HIS A 231 -3.33 -29.11 -37.29
CA HIS A 231 -2.23 -29.37 -36.35
C HIS A 231 -2.66 -29.24 -34.89
N TYR A 232 -2.23 -30.19 -34.07
CA TYR A 232 -2.47 -30.24 -32.63
C TYR A 232 -1.15 -30.40 -31.88
N ASN A 233 -0.94 -29.60 -30.84
CA ASN A 233 0.18 -29.69 -29.93
C ASN A 233 -0.16 -30.66 -28.79
N ILE A 234 0.74 -31.60 -28.50
CA ILE A 234 0.65 -32.50 -27.34
C ILE A 234 1.55 -31.97 -26.23
N TYR A 235 0.95 -31.80 -25.06
CA TYR A 235 1.63 -31.39 -23.85
C TYR A 235 1.58 -32.50 -22.80
N SER A 236 2.69 -32.70 -22.08
CA SER A 236 2.77 -33.56 -20.90
C SER A 236 2.69 -32.72 -19.63
N ILE A 237 1.98 -33.21 -18.62
CA ILE A 237 1.95 -32.62 -17.29
C ILE A 237 2.97 -33.37 -16.44
N CYS A 238 4.02 -32.68 -16.05
CA CYS A 238 5.11 -33.20 -15.24
C CYS A 238 4.92 -32.75 -13.78
N PHE A 239 4.89 -33.72 -12.87
CA PHE A 239 4.83 -33.50 -11.43
C PHE A 239 6.23 -33.71 -10.85
N THR A 240 6.77 -32.69 -10.20
CA THR A 240 8.05 -32.74 -9.47
C THR A 240 7.81 -32.46 -8.00
N GLN A 241 8.06 -33.46 -7.16
CA GLN A 241 7.89 -33.35 -5.72
C GLN A 241 9.07 -32.57 -5.10
N LYS A 242 8.77 -31.51 -4.35
CA LYS A 242 9.79 -30.68 -3.69
C LYS A 242 10.00 -31.08 -2.23
N ASP A 243 8.93 -31.47 -1.54
CA ASP A 243 8.97 -31.83 -0.11
C ASP A 243 8.90 -33.34 0.14
N THR A 244 9.39 -33.76 1.30
CA THR A 244 9.23 -35.14 1.78
C THR A 244 7.75 -35.49 1.90
N PRO A 245 7.28 -36.61 1.32
CA PRO A 245 5.87 -37.00 1.36
C PRO A 245 5.41 -37.19 2.80
N ILE A 246 4.32 -36.52 3.18
CA ILE A 246 3.76 -36.57 4.53
C ILE A 246 3.17 -37.97 4.82
N ASP A 247 2.62 -38.64 3.80
CA ASP A 247 1.83 -39.88 3.94
C ASP A 247 2.32 -41.01 3.01
N GLY A 248 3.61 -40.96 2.61
CA GLY A 248 4.23 -41.99 1.74
C GLY A 248 3.80 -41.99 0.26
N VAL A 249 2.83 -41.15 -0.13
CA VAL A 249 2.43 -40.98 -1.54
C VAL A 249 3.43 -40.09 -2.26
N ILE A 250 4.22 -40.67 -3.16
CA ILE A 250 5.18 -39.94 -4.00
C ILE A 250 4.52 -39.61 -5.34
N LEU A 251 4.42 -38.32 -5.65
CA LEU A 251 3.90 -37.80 -6.92
C LEU A 251 5.06 -37.25 -7.74
N ASP A 252 5.75 -38.17 -8.41
CA ASP A 252 6.89 -37.87 -9.27
C ASP A 252 6.69 -38.52 -10.63
N SER A 253 6.44 -37.68 -11.64
CA SER A 253 6.24 -38.14 -13.02
C SER A 253 7.49 -38.81 -13.60
N THR A 254 8.69 -38.52 -13.07
CA THR A 254 9.94 -39.10 -13.60
C THR A 254 10.05 -40.61 -13.34
N LYS A 255 9.31 -41.13 -12.35
CA LYS A 255 9.35 -42.55 -11.93
C LYS A 255 8.26 -43.39 -12.62
N SER A 256 7.30 -42.77 -13.29
CA SER A 256 6.20 -43.45 -13.96
C SER A 256 6.49 -43.65 -15.45
N LYS A 257 6.06 -44.79 -16.01
CA LYS A 257 6.04 -45.01 -17.47
C LYS A 257 4.85 -44.34 -18.15
N LEU A 258 3.84 -43.93 -17.38
CA LEU A 258 2.62 -43.30 -17.87
C LEU A 258 2.59 -41.84 -17.44
N HIS A 259 2.43 -40.95 -18.42
CA HIS A 259 2.29 -39.52 -18.21
C HIS A 259 0.88 -39.07 -18.59
N VAL A 260 0.35 -38.14 -17.81
CA VAL A 260 -0.91 -37.47 -18.13
C VAL A 260 -0.58 -36.22 -18.91
N GLY A 261 -1.32 -35.97 -19.99
CA GLY A 261 -1.11 -34.85 -20.87
C GLY A 261 -2.41 -34.37 -21.48
N PHE A 262 -2.34 -33.28 -22.22
CA PHE A 262 -3.49 -32.75 -22.97
C PHE A 262 -3.07 -32.33 -24.37
N VAL A 263 -4.07 -32.19 -25.22
CA VAL A 263 -3.91 -31.83 -26.63
C VAL A 263 -4.62 -30.50 -26.87
N CYS A 264 -3.94 -29.52 -27.47
CA CYS A 264 -4.54 -28.23 -27.81
C CYS A 264 -4.00 -27.69 -29.14
N LYS A 265 -4.74 -26.76 -29.77
CA LYS A 265 -4.37 -26.23 -31.09
C LYS A 265 -3.39 -25.07 -31.00
N GLY A 266 -3.52 -24.21 -30.00
CA GLY A 266 -2.58 -23.10 -29.81
C GLY A 266 -1.33 -23.51 -29.03
N GLU A 267 -0.34 -22.63 -29.04
CA GLU A 267 0.83 -22.77 -28.17
C GLU A 267 0.52 -22.22 -26.78
N LEU A 268 0.88 -22.99 -25.75
CA LEU A 268 0.76 -22.58 -24.36
C LEU A 268 2.10 -22.04 -23.85
N GLN A 269 2.10 -20.81 -23.33
CA GLN A 269 3.15 -20.32 -22.45
C GLN A 269 2.65 -20.43 -21.01
N HIS A 270 3.39 -21.13 -20.17
CA HIS A 270 3.07 -21.25 -18.75
C HIS A 270 4.36 -21.23 -17.92
N CYS A 271 4.24 -20.75 -16.69
CA CYS A 271 5.27 -20.92 -15.68
C CYS A 271 4.95 -22.16 -14.83
N PRO A 272 5.96 -22.86 -14.31
CA PRO A 272 5.71 -23.91 -13.33
C PRO A 272 5.02 -23.30 -12.11
N PHE A 273 4.04 -24.01 -11.55
CA PHE A 273 3.28 -23.55 -10.39
C PHE A 273 3.17 -24.65 -9.33
N PRO A 274 3.16 -24.29 -8.03
CA PRO A 274 3.02 -25.26 -6.96
C PRO A 274 1.55 -25.65 -6.79
N LEU A 275 1.32 -26.94 -6.53
CA LEU A 275 0.09 -27.46 -5.97
C LEU A 275 0.37 -28.00 -4.57
N PHE A 276 -0.57 -27.77 -3.65
CA PHE A 276 -0.49 -28.26 -2.29
C PHE A 276 -1.71 -29.10 -1.96
N TYR A 277 -1.49 -30.29 -1.42
CA TYR A 277 -2.56 -31.13 -0.88
C TYR A 277 -2.08 -31.87 0.37
N SER A 278 -2.98 -32.07 1.32
CA SER A 278 -2.67 -32.62 2.65
C SER A 278 -2.01 -33.99 2.63
N LYS A 279 -2.26 -34.82 1.61
CA LYS A 279 -1.73 -36.19 1.52
C LYS A 279 -0.35 -36.30 0.86
N TRP A 280 0.01 -35.36 -0.02
CA TRP A 280 1.22 -35.47 -0.85
C TRP A 280 2.13 -34.24 -0.81
N GLY A 281 1.80 -33.22 -0.02
CA GLY A 281 2.66 -32.06 0.22
C GLY A 281 2.72 -31.10 -0.96
N GLU A 282 3.81 -30.33 -1.07
CA GLU A 282 4.05 -29.41 -2.18
C GLU A 282 4.63 -30.15 -3.40
N VAL A 283 3.90 -30.10 -4.52
CA VAL A 283 4.34 -30.62 -5.82
C VAL A 283 4.34 -29.49 -6.83
N SER A 284 5.46 -29.32 -7.53
CA SER A 284 5.58 -28.39 -8.63
C SER A 284 5.04 -29.03 -9.90
N VAL A 285 4.11 -28.36 -10.58
CA VAL A 285 3.58 -28.78 -11.87
C VAL A 285 4.26 -27.98 -12.97
N SER A 286 4.93 -28.66 -13.89
CA SER A 286 5.38 -28.11 -15.16
C SER A 286 4.61 -28.76 -16.31
N ILE A 287 4.43 -28.01 -17.39
CA ILE A 287 3.84 -28.52 -18.62
C ILE A 287 4.94 -28.49 -19.68
N GLU A 288 5.07 -29.54 -20.49
CA GLU A 288 6.13 -29.64 -21.49
C GLU A 288 5.54 -30.01 -22.85
N LYS A 289 5.91 -29.27 -23.90
CA LYS A 289 5.47 -29.55 -25.28
C LYS A 289 6.27 -30.74 -25.80
N ILE A 290 5.60 -31.86 -26.07
CA ILE A 290 6.26 -33.07 -26.60
C ILE A 290 6.38 -32.98 -28.12
N LYS A 291 5.25 -32.85 -28.81
CA LYS A 291 5.19 -32.95 -30.27
C LYS A 291 3.96 -32.28 -30.87
N VAL A 292 4.05 -31.99 -32.16
CA VAL A 292 2.92 -31.55 -32.99
C VAL A 292 2.44 -32.72 -33.82
N ILE A 293 1.13 -32.98 -33.86
CA ILE A 293 0.52 -34.06 -34.62
C ILE A 293 -0.57 -33.54 -35.56
N THR A 294 -0.79 -34.26 -36.65
CA THR A 294 -1.94 -34.11 -37.56
C THR A 294 -2.79 -35.37 -37.49
N PRO A 295 -3.66 -35.52 -36.49
CA PRO A 295 -4.45 -36.73 -36.31
C PRO A 295 -5.50 -36.89 -37.41
N SER A 296 -5.77 -38.13 -37.81
CA SER A 296 -6.92 -38.48 -38.64
C SER A 296 -8.23 -38.26 -37.89
N LEU A 297 -9.34 -38.13 -38.62
CA LEU A 297 -10.67 -37.91 -38.05
C LEU A 297 -11.08 -39.05 -37.08
N ASP A 298 -10.76 -40.29 -37.42
CA ASP A 298 -11.07 -41.46 -36.58
C ASP A 298 -10.32 -41.41 -35.25
N THR A 299 -9.05 -40.98 -35.27
CA THR A 299 -8.23 -40.84 -34.05
C THR A 299 -8.82 -39.76 -33.13
N LEU A 300 -9.28 -38.64 -33.69
CA LEU A 300 -9.94 -37.58 -32.92
C LEU A 300 -11.24 -38.07 -32.29
N MET A 301 -12.02 -38.87 -33.02
CA MET A 301 -13.25 -39.46 -32.51
C MET A 301 -12.98 -40.43 -31.36
N MET A 302 -11.94 -41.27 -31.46
CA MET A 302 -11.53 -42.15 -30.36
C MET A 302 -11.12 -41.36 -29.11
N ILE A 303 -10.33 -40.30 -29.26
CA ILE A 303 -9.93 -39.43 -28.15
C ILE A 303 -11.16 -38.76 -27.50
N TYR A 304 -12.11 -38.28 -28.31
CA TYR A 304 -13.34 -37.68 -27.82
C TYR A 304 -14.19 -38.67 -27.01
N HIS A 305 -14.39 -39.88 -27.52
CA HIS A 305 -15.16 -40.92 -26.81
C HIS A 305 -14.46 -41.34 -25.51
N PHE A 306 -13.14 -41.52 -25.55
CA PHE A 306 -12.35 -41.85 -24.36
C PHE A 306 -12.46 -40.74 -23.31
N HIS A 307 -12.28 -39.48 -23.69
CA HIS A 307 -12.41 -38.33 -22.79
C HIS A 307 -13.81 -38.28 -22.19
N LYS A 308 -14.86 -38.40 -23.01
CA LYS A 308 -16.25 -38.41 -22.52
C LYS A 308 -16.47 -39.55 -21.51
N LEU A 309 -16.00 -40.76 -21.81
CA LEU A 309 -16.14 -41.92 -20.93
C LEU A 309 -15.41 -41.69 -19.61
N ILE A 310 -14.15 -41.24 -19.63
CA ILE A 310 -13.35 -40.97 -18.42
C ILE A 310 -14.06 -39.96 -17.51
N PHE A 311 -14.51 -38.83 -18.06
CA PHE A 311 -15.14 -37.79 -17.24
C PHE A 311 -16.54 -38.19 -16.76
N GLN A 312 -17.30 -38.99 -17.50
CA GLN A 312 -18.60 -39.48 -17.05
C GLN A 312 -18.51 -40.62 -16.03
N THR A 313 -17.48 -41.46 -16.11
CA THR A 313 -17.35 -42.66 -15.25
C THR A 313 -16.50 -42.44 -14.00
N LEU A 314 -15.40 -41.67 -14.10
CA LEU A 314 -14.45 -41.49 -12.99
C LEU A 314 -14.67 -40.20 -12.21
N VAL A 315 -15.23 -39.17 -12.85
CA VAL A 315 -15.54 -37.89 -12.20
C VAL A 315 -17.05 -37.83 -12.03
N SER A 316 -17.57 -38.41 -10.94
CA SER A 316 -19.00 -38.33 -10.64
C SER A 316 -19.45 -36.86 -10.60
N GLU A 317 -20.42 -36.52 -11.45
CA GLU A 317 -20.93 -35.16 -11.69
C GLU A 317 -21.47 -34.45 -10.42
N ASN A 318 -21.60 -35.14 -9.28
CA ASN A 318 -22.15 -34.61 -8.03
C ASN A 318 -21.26 -33.64 -7.23
N SER A 319 -20.08 -33.25 -7.73
CA SER A 319 -19.24 -32.24 -7.07
C SER A 319 -19.11 -30.92 -7.82
N LEU A 320 -19.67 -30.80 -9.04
CA LEU A 320 -19.58 -29.59 -9.86
C LEU A 320 -20.89 -28.78 -9.91
N GLU A 321 -22.05 -29.38 -9.64
CA GLU A 321 -23.35 -28.67 -9.64
C GLU A 321 -23.53 -27.69 -8.47
N ASN A 322 -22.79 -27.82 -7.36
CA ASN A 322 -22.84 -26.84 -6.26
C ASN A 322 -22.01 -25.57 -6.49
N SER A 323 -21.56 -25.31 -7.73
CA SER A 323 -20.81 -24.10 -8.08
C SER A 323 -21.45 -23.27 -9.20
N VAL A 324 -22.76 -23.47 -9.43
CA VAL A 324 -23.60 -22.55 -10.19
C VAL A 324 -24.64 -21.95 -9.24
N LEU A 325 -24.22 -20.93 -8.48
CA LEU A 325 -25.01 -19.77 -8.05
C LEU A 325 -24.06 -18.63 -7.66
#